data_AF-R9JSA9-F1
#
_entry.id   AF-R9JSA9-F1
#
_cell.length_a   1.000
_cell.length_b   1.000
_cell.length_c   1.000
_cell.angle_alpha   90.00
_cell.angle_beta   90.00
_cell.angle_gamma   90.00
#
_symmetry.space_group_name_H-M   'P 1'
#
loop_
_entity.id
_entity.type
_entity.pdbx_description
1 polymer ?
#
loop_
_entity_poly.entity_id
_entity_poly.type
_entity_poly.pdbx_seq_one_letter_code
_entity_poly.pdbx_strand_id
1 'polypeptide(L)'
;METVRKDSPNTAEYAEIAEVKKLLQKRNISIYHGNKNETMVPTYGVGGSDNDYGKGFYTTPNKELAKEWAWGTYTQGKKAYIHTFELDTSDLAILNLTELDSIHWIAELLYNRKLNLGDKEVVRDNVKIFLENYKLDTSNYDIIIGYRADDSYFAYAEAFVSGTIYKDTLEKALRTGELGIQVFIKSEKAFGRLTKVEVNEVPDKYRGFFVKRDQYARQQYNTLRVNQGGRAGKQTIYDFV
;
A
#
# COMPACT_ATOMS: atom_id res chain seq x y z
N MET A 1 10.40 20.62 -0.79
CA MET A 1 9.48 19.61 -0.22
C MET A 1 10.00 19.22 1.15
N GLU A 2 9.20 19.46 2.18
CA GLU A 2 9.52 19.02 3.54
C GLU A 2 8.99 17.60 3.72
N THR A 3 9.85 16.69 4.21
CA THR A 3 9.40 15.34 4.56
C THR A 3 8.75 15.41 5.95
N VAL A 4 7.43 15.24 5.99
CA VAL A 4 6.64 15.27 7.21
C VAL A 4 6.68 13.90 7.87
N ARG A 5 7.24 13.85 9.08
CA ARG A 5 7.28 12.63 9.90
C ARG A 5 6.04 12.56 10.78
N LYS A 6 5.73 11.36 11.29
CA LYS A 6 4.71 11.21 12.33
C LYS A 6 5.22 11.78 13.65
N ASP A 7 4.65 12.90 14.09
CA ASP A 7 5.06 13.56 15.35
C ASP A 7 4.59 12.81 16.61
N SER A 8 3.45 12.11 16.55
CA SER A 8 2.88 11.37 17.68
C SER A 8 2.01 10.20 17.18
N PRO A 9 2.63 9.07 16.79
CA PRO A 9 1.88 7.92 16.31
C PRO A 9 0.94 7.36 17.39
N ASN A 10 -0.22 6.88 17.00
CA ASN A 10 -1.09 6.11 17.89
C ASN A 10 -0.56 4.67 18.09
N THR A 11 -1.20 3.88 18.97
CA THR A 11 -0.77 2.51 19.27
C THR A 11 -0.67 1.61 18.03
N ALA A 12 -1.61 1.72 17.08
CA ALA A 12 -1.58 0.92 15.86
C ALA A 12 -0.43 1.35 14.94
N GLU A 13 -0.19 2.65 14.83
CA GLU A 13 0.94 3.20 14.06
C GLU A 13 2.29 2.79 14.63
N TYR A 14 2.42 2.82 15.96
CA TYR A 14 3.63 2.33 16.62
C TYR A 14 3.87 0.85 16.34
N ALA A 15 2.81 0.03 16.33
CA ALA A 15 2.91 -1.39 16.02
C ALA A 15 3.39 -1.62 14.57
N GLU A 16 2.85 -0.89 13.60
CA GLU A 16 3.25 -0.95 12.18
C GLU A 16 4.72 -0.54 11.99
N ILE A 17 5.12 0.59 12.57
CA ILE A 17 6.51 1.07 12.52
C ILE A 17 7.45 0.04 13.16
N ALA A 18 7.07 -0.51 14.32
CA ALA A 18 7.87 -1.52 15.00
C ALA A 18 7.98 -2.82 14.20
N GLU A 19 6.91 -3.24 13.52
CA GLU A 19 6.91 -4.40 12.63
C GLU A 19 7.89 -4.21 11.47
N VAL A 20 7.85 -3.07 10.78
CA VAL A 20 8.77 -2.77 9.68
C VAL A 20 10.22 -2.65 10.19
N LYS A 21 10.45 -2.00 11.33
CA LYS A 21 11.78 -1.93 11.94
C LYS A 21 12.32 -3.32 12.26
N LYS A 22 11.50 -4.20 12.84
CA LYS A 22 11.87 -5.59 13.14
C LYS A 22 12.14 -6.40 11.88
N LEU A 23 11.37 -6.18 10.81
CA LEU A 23 11.61 -6.78 9.50
C LEU A 23 12.99 -6.38 8.98
N LEU A 24 13.30 -5.08 9.00
CA LEU A 24 14.54 -4.50 8.45
C LEU A 24 15.78 -4.66 9.34
N GLN A 25 15.64 -5.13 10.59
CA GLN A 25 16.79 -5.53 11.42
C GLN A 25 17.57 -6.70 10.84
N LYS A 26 16.94 -7.48 9.96
CA LYS A 26 17.58 -8.62 9.28
C LYS A 26 18.11 -8.17 7.94
N ARG A 27 19.31 -8.65 7.62
CA ARG A 27 19.89 -8.53 6.28
C ARG A 27 19.04 -9.24 5.22
N ASN A 28 18.62 -10.48 5.50
CA ASN A 28 17.75 -11.23 4.60
C ASN A 28 16.33 -11.28 5.19
N ILE A 29 15.35 -10.84 4.41
CA ILE A 29 13.94 -10.87 4.79
C ILE A 29 13.17 -11.86 3.91
N SER A 30 12.21 -12.58 4.52
CA SER A 30 11.29 -13.43 3.78
C SER A 30 10.07 -12.62 3.37
N ILE A 31 9.77 -12.62 2.08
CA ILE A 31 8.62 -11.94 1.49
C ILE A 31 7.86 -12.90 0.58
N TYR A 32 6.56 -12.65 0.47
CA TYR A 32 5.64 -13.57 -0.17
C TYR A 32 4.82 -12.85 -1.24
N HIS A 33 4.60 -13.54 -2.36
CA HIS A 33 3.69 -13.09 -3.41
C HIS A 33 2.68 -14.20 -3.72
N GLY A 34 1.40 -13.85 -3.75
CA GLY A 34 0.34 -14.74 -4.17
C GLY A 34 -0.15 -14.44 -5.58
N ASN A 35 -0.30 -15.45 -6.43
CA ASN A 35 -1.04 -15.33 -7.69
C ASN A 35 -1.58 -16.70 -8.13
N LYS A 36 -2.14 -16.78 -9.35
CA LYS A 36 -2.65 -18.02 -9.95
C LYS A 36 -1.70 -18.68 -10.96
N ASN A 37 -0.42 -18.29 -10.99
CA ASN A 37 0.59 -18.75 -11.93
C ASN A 37 1.78 -19.42 -11.21
N GLU A 38 1.82 -20.76 -11.21
CA GLU A 38 2.86 -21.59 -10.59
C GLU A 38 4.29 -21.24 -11.02
N THR A 39 4.48 -20.91 -12.30
CA THR A 39 5.80 -20.69 -12.89
C THR A 39 6.19 -19.22 -12.94
N MET A 40 5.48 -18.34 -12.24
CA MET A 40 5.80 -16.91 -12.20
C MET A 40 7.25 -16.65 -11.78
N VAL A 41 7.90 -15.74 -12.51
CA VAL A 41 9.21 -15.18 -12.18
C VAL A 41 9.05 -13.66 -12.12
N PRO A 42 9.52 -12.98 -11.07
CA PRO A 42 9.48 -11.53 -11.01
C PRO A 42 10.46 -10.95 -12.03
N THR A 43 9.97 -10.08 -12.90
CA THR A 43 10.77 -9.44 -13.96
C THR A 43 10.76 -7.93 -13.77
N TYR A 44 11.95 -7.32 -13.76
CA TYR A 44 12.09 -5.87 -13.66
C TYR A 44 11.38 -5.15 -14.82
N GLY A 45 10.76 -4.00 -14.53
CA GLY A 45 10.05 -3.18 -15.52
C GLY A 45 8.66 -3.69 -15.93
N VAL A 46 8.24 -4.86 -15.43
CA VAL A 46 6.90 -5.43 -15.67
C VAL A 46 5.92 -4.99 -14.58
N GLY A 47 4.63 -4.93 -14.92
CA GLY A 47 3.55 -4.56 -14.01
C GLY A 47 2.70 -3.40 -14.56
N GLY A 48 1.55 -3.17 -13.93
CA GLY A 48 0.69 -2.02 -14.22
C GLY A 48 1.36 -0.72 -13.77
N SER A 49 1.31 0.33 -14.60
CA SER A 49 1.76 1.67 -14.20
C SER A 49 0.82 2.33 -13.19
N ASP A 50 -0.40 1.81 -13.08
CA ASP A 50 -1.49 2.24 -12.20
C ASP A 50 -1.61 1.39 -10.92
N ASN A 51 -0.57 0.62 -10.59
CA ASN A 51 -0.49 -0.01 -9.28
C ASN A 51 -0.07 1.01 -8.20
N ASP A 52 -0.22 0.66 -6.92
CA ASP A 52 -0.09 1.56 -5.75
C ASP A 52 1.18 2.45 -5.80
N TYR A 53 2.32 1.81 -6.06
CA TYR A 53 3.65 2.41 -6.19
C TYR A 53 4.22 2.38 -7.63
N GLY A 54 3.39 2.09 -8.64
CA GLY A 54 3.78 2.00 -10.05
C GLY A 54 4.29 0.62 -10.49
N LYS A 55 5.16 0.58 -11.51
CA LYS A 55 5.67 -0.69 -12.06
C LYS A 55 6.73 -1.31 -11.16
N GLY A 56 6.57 -2.58 -10.84
CA GLY A 56 7.52 -3.34 -10.03
C GLY A 56 6.88 -4.59 -9.45
N PHE A 57 7.53 -5.15 -8.43
CA PHE A 57 7.09 -6.41 -7.83
C PHE A 57 6.53 -6.22 -6.42
N TYR A 58 5.31 -6.70 -6.23
CA TYR A 58 4.50 -6.45 -5.05
C TYR A 58 4.50 -7.69 -4.15
N THR A 59 4.98 -7.54 -2.92
CA THR A 59 5.08 -8.63 -1.95
C THR A 59 4.60 -8.19 -0.57
N THR A 60 4.46 -9.13 0.35
CA THR A 60 4.18 -8.85 1.76
C THR A 60 5.03 -9.75 2.65
N PRO A 61 5.45 -9.30 3.85
CA PRO A 61 6.08 -10.17 4.84
C PRO A 61 5.08 -11.12 5.52
N ASN A 62 3.77 -10.92 5.33
CA ASN A 62 2.73 -11.75 5.92
C ASN A 62 2.35 -12.92 4.99
N LYS A 63 2.79 -14.13 5.34
CA LYS A 63 2.52 -15.36 4.57
C LYS A 63 1.02 -15.66 4.42
N GLU A 64 0.21 -15.39 5.44
CA GLU A 64 -1.22 -15.67 5.40
C GLU A 64 -1.95 -14.69 4.47
N LEU A 65 -1.59 -13.40 4.50
CA LEU A 65 -2.12 -12.43 3.54
C LEU A 65 -1.73 -12.80 2.10
N ALA A 66 -0.49 -13.23 1.85
CA ALA A 66 -0.08 -13.67 0.52
C ALA A 66 -0.89 -14.89 0.02
N LYS A 67 -1.33 -15.80 0.91
CA LYS A 67 -2.23 -16.90 0.53
C LYS A 67 -3.62 -16.40 0.14
N GLU A 68 -4.16 -15.40 0.85
CA GLU A 68 -5.41 -14.75 0.45
C GLU A 68 -5.25 -14.09 -0.93
N TRP A 69 -4.14 -13.37 -1.13
CA TRP A 69 -3.81 -12.68 -2.39
C TRP A 69 -3.67 -13.64 -3.57
N ALA A 70 -3.16 -14.86 -3.35
CA ALA A 70 -3.09 -15.89 -4.38
C ALA A 70 -4.47 -16.23 -4.99
N TRP A 71 -5.53 -16.12 -4.19
CA TRP A 71 -6.92 -16.26 -4.64
C TRP A 71 -7.57 -14.94 -5.08
N GLY A 72 -6.82 -13.84 -5.08
CA GLY A 72 -7.27 -12.50 -5.45
C GLY A 72 -7.79 -12.41 -6.88
N THR A 73 -8.64 -11.42 -7.13
CA THR A 73 -9.35 -11.23 -8.40
C THR A 73 -8.46 -10.68 -9.52
N TYR A 74 -7.26 -10.19 -9.19
CA TYR A 74 -6.30 -9.59 -10.13
C TYR A 74 -5.54 -10.61 -11.01
N THR A 75 -5.69 -11.90 -10.76
CA THR A 75 -5.10 -12.98 -11.58
C THR A 75 -6.14 -14.03 -11.95
N GLN A 76 -5.94 -14.74 -13.06
CA GLN A 76 -6.85 -15.77 -13.57
C GLN A 76 -6.26 -17.19 -13.42
N GLY A 77 -7.10 -18.19 -13.18
CA GLY A 77 -6.70 -19.58 -13.00
C GLY A 77 -7.62 -20.35 -12.05
N LYS A 78 -7.51 -21.69 -12.05
CA LYS A 78 -8.28 -22.58 -11.16
C LYS A 78 -7.53 -22.96 -9.88
N LYS A 79 -6.21 -22.79 -9.89
CA LYS A 79 -5.30 -23.01 -8.77
C LYS A 79 -4.67 -21.69 -8.36
N ALA A 80 -4.17 -21.63 -7.13
CA ALA A 80 -3.50 -20.48 -6.57
C ALA A 80 -2.18 -20.93 -5.96
N TYR A 81 -1.17 -20.06 -6.00
CA TYR A 81 0.18 -20.36 -5.56
C TYR A 81 0.73 -19.20 -4.73
N ILE A 82 1.46 -19.56 -3.69
CA ILE A 82 2.29 -18.63 -2.93
C ILE A 82 3.75 -18.87 -3.33
N HIS A 83 4.42 -17.80 -3.71
CA HIS A 83 5.84 -17.77 -4.01
C HIS A 83 6.56 -17.10 -2.84
N THR A 84 7.53 -17.81 -2.27
CA THR A 84 8.38 -17.27 -1.21
C THR A 84 9.70 -16.82 -1.80
N PHE A 85 10.14 -15.63 -1.42
CA PHE A 85 11.42 -15.07 -1.78
C PHE A 85 12.19 -14.70 -0.52
N GLU A 86 13.51 -14.84 -0.60
CA GLU A 86 14.44 -14.14 0.27
C GLU A 86 14.95 -12.90 -0.45
N LEU A 87 14.97 -11.78 0.25
CA LEU A 87 15.48 -10.50 -0.23
C LEU A 87 16.66 -10.07 0.65
N ASP A 88 17.85 -9.96 0.06
CA ASP A 88 19.01 -9.32 0.70
C ASP A 88 18.85 -7.80 0.63
N THR A 89 18.63 -7.18 1.79
CA THR A 89 18.42 -5.73 1.94
C THR A 89 19.73 -4.94 2.00
N SER A 90 20.88 -5.61 1.92
CA SER A 90 22.18 -4.94 1.98
C SER A 90 22.34 -3.90 0.88
N ASP A 91 22.77 -2.71 1.29
CA ASP A 91 23.03 -1.56 0.43
C ASP A 91 21.80 -1.09 -0.37
N LEU A 92 20.59 -1.59 -0.10
CA LEU A 92 19.37 -1.14 -0.76
C LEU A 92 18.84 0.13 -0.09
N ALA A 93 18.50 1.13 -0.90
CA ALA A 93 17.82 2.32 -0.42
C ALA A 93 16.33 2.01 -0.17
N ILE A 94 15.89 2.04 1.09
CA ILE A 94 14.53 1.68 1.48
C ILE A 94 13.76 2.92 1.95
N LEU A 95 12.65 3.23 1.29
CA LEU A 95 11.70 4.23 1.75
C LEU A 95 10.64 3.53 2.63
N ASN A 96 10.64 3.83 3.92
CA ASN A 96 9.62 3.33 4.84
C ASN A 96 8.53 4.41 5.05
N LEU A 97 7.42 4.30 4.32
CA LEU A 97 6.29 5.23 4.42
C LEU A 97 5.54 5.12 5.75
N THR A 98 5.72 4.04 6.51
CA THR A 98 5.07 3.89 7.84
C THR A 98 5.62 4.85 8.89
N GLU A 99 6.84 5.35 8.71
CA GLU A 99 7.46 6.37 9.58
C GLU A 99 7.06 7.81 9.23
N LEU A 100 6.43 7.99 8.06
CA LEU A 100 6.03 9.29 7.53
C LEU A 100 4.55 9.54 7.76
N ASP A 101 4.15 10.80 7.70
CA ASP A 101 2.74 11.14 7.74
C ASP A 101 2.00 10.50 6.56
N SER A 102 0.75 10.07 6.81
CA SER A 102 -0.11 9.41 5.83
C SER A 102 -0.29 10.20 4.53
N ILE A 103 -0.10 11.53 4.56
CA ILE A 103 -0.14 12.39 3.37
C ILE A 103 0.87 11.97 2.30
N HIS A 104 2.07 11.50 2.68
CA HIS A 104 3.08 11.06 1.71
C HIS A 104 2.66 9.76 1.03
N TRP A 105 2.05 8.85 1.78
CA TRP A 105 1.50 7.63 1.22
C TRP A 105 0.33 7.92 0.26
N ILE A 106 -0.56 8.86 0.62
CA ILE A 106 -1.64 9.31 -0.25
C ILE A 106 -1.10 9.95 -1.53
N ALA A 107 -0.04 10.76 -1.43
CA ALA A 107 0.58 11.36 -2.59
C ALA A 107 1.18 10.31 -3.54
N GLU A 108 1.84 9.26 -3.03
CA GLU A 108 2.29 8.13 -3.85
C GLU A 108 1.11 7.43 -4.55
N LEU A 109 0.03 7.15 -3.80
CA LEU A 109 -1.14 6.49 -4.37
C LEU A 109 -1.77 7.32 -5.50
N LEU A 110 -2.02 8.62 -5.26
CA LEU A 110 -2.65 9.53 -6.22
C LEU A 110 -1.80 9.76 -7.47
N TYR A 111 -0.47 9.76 -7.32
CA TYR A 111 0.45 9.91 -8.43
C TYR A 111 0.40 8.71 -9.38
N ASN A 112 0.37 7.49 -8.84
CA ASN A 112 0.37 6.27 -9.66
C ASN A 112 -1.05 5.91 -10.14
N ARG A 113 -2.05 5.99 -9.25
CA ARG A 113 -3.46 5.76 -9.57
C ARG A 113 -4.15 7.06 -9.94
N LYS A 114 -4.23 7.34 -11.24
CA LYS A 114 -4.97 8.49 -11.76
C LYS A 114 -6.44 8.42 -11.36
N LEU A 115 -6.87 9.36 -10.53
CA LEU A 115 -8.29 9.53 -10.18
C LEU A 115 -9.12 9.84 -11.42
N ASN A 116 -10.25 9.13 -11.61
CA ASN A 116 -11.24 9.53 -12.60
C ASN A 116 -12.11 10.64 -12.00
N LEU A 117 -11.58 11.87 -12.01
CA LEU A 117 -12.21 13.01 -11.33
C LEU A 117 -13.40 13.63 -12.08
N GLY A 118 -13.75 13.13 -13.27
CA GLY A 118 -14.78 13.75 -14.12
C GLY A 118 -14.53 15.26 -14.26
N ASP A 119 -15.58 16.07 -14.28
CA ASP A 119 -15.49 17.54 -14.44
C ASP A 119 -15.23 18.31 -13.13
N LYS A 120 -14.72 17.65 -12.07
CA LYS A 120 -14.44 18.30 -10.77
C LYS A 120 -13.11 19.06 -10.79
N GLU A 121 -13.08 20.21 -11.46
CA GLU A 121 -11.87 21.05 -11.64
C GLU A 121 -11.15 21.36 -10.31
N VAL A 122 -11.89 21.81 -9.29
CA VAL A 122 -11.34 22.12 -7.95
C VAL A 122 -10.61 20.92 -7.33
N VAL A 123 -11.13 19.70 -7.50
CA VAL A 123 -10.49 18.49 -6.93
C VAL A 123 -9.20 18.17 -7.69
N ARG A 124 -9.15 18.44 -9.00
CA ARG A 124 -7.92 18.26 -9.80
C ARG A 124 -6.83 19.24 -9.35
N ASP A 125 -7.19 20.49 -9.10
CA ASP A 125 -6.25 21.50 -8.59
C ASP A 125 -5.75 21.14 -7.20
N ASN A 126 -6.64 20.71 -6.30
CA ASN A 126 -6.26 20.21 -4.98
C ASN A 126 -5.25 19.06 -5.09
N VAL A 127 -5.53 18.06 -5.94
CA VAL A 127 -4.62 16.93 -6.15
C VAL A 127 -3.27 17.41 -6.70
N LYS A 128 -3.26 18.33 -7.65
CA LYS A 128 -2.02 18.88 -8.21
C LYS A 128 -1.17 19.54 -7.13
N ILE A 129 -1.73 20.48 -6.37
CA ILE A 129 -1.00 21.19 -5.31
C ILE A 129 -0.56 20.20 -4.21
N PHE A 130 -1.42 19.26 -3.85
CA PHE A 130 -1.09 18.22 -2.87
C PHE A 130 0.10 17.36 -3.32
N LEU A 131 0.15 16.97 -4.59
CA LEU A 131 1.28 16.24 -5.16
C LEU A 131 2.56 17.11 -5.20
N GLU A 132 2.46 18.38 -5.57
CA GLU A 132 3.59 19.33 -5.55
C GLU A 132 4.18 19.51 -4.15
N ASN A 133 3.37 19.37 -3.09
CA ASN A 133 3.81 19.52 -1.71
C ASN A 133 4.33 18.21 -1.10
N TYR A 134 3.67 17.08 -1.35
CA TYR A 134 3.88 15.85 -0.59
C TYR A 134 4.32 14.62 -1.39
N LYS A 135 4.33 14.67 -2.73
CA LYS A 135 4.90 13.56 -3.53
C LYS A 135 6.41 13.53 -3.32
N LEU A 136 6.92 12.43 -2.79
CA LEU A 136 8.35 12.28 -2.59
C LEU A 136 9.03 11.95 -3.92
N ASP A 137 10.29 12.37 -4.07
CA ASP A 137 11.15 11.83 -5.12
C ASP A 137 11.56 10.41 -4.72
N THR A 138 10.95 9.42 -5.38
CA THR A 138 11.21 7.99 -5.13
C THR A 138 12.25 7.39 -6.09
N SER A 139 12.87 8.20 -6.94
CA SER A 139 13.79 7.74 -7.99
C SER A 139 14.97 6.94 -7.43
N ASN A 140 15.57 7.43 -6.34
CA ASN A 140 16.75 6.85 -5.69
C ASN A 140 16.46 5.70 -4.73
N TYR A 141 15.20 5.31 -4.56
CA TYR A 141 14.84 4.17 -3.71
C TYR A 141 14.73 2.87 -4.52
N ASP A 142 15.27 1.82 -3.93
CA ASP A 142 15.28 0.44 -4.40
C ASP A 142 14.00 -0.29 -3.98
N ILE A 143 13.53 0.00 -2.75
CA ILE A 143 12.35 -0.60 -2.13
C ILE A 143 11.47 0.50 -1.52
N ILE A 144 10.15 0.34 -1.62
CA ILE A 144 9.18 1.12 -0.86
C ILE A 144 8.40 0.17 0.05
N ILE A 145 8.32 0.49 1.34
CA ILE A 145 7.48 -0.23 2.31
C ILE A 145 6.37 0.70 2.74
N GLY A 146 5.12 0.26 2.61
CA GLY A 146 3.96 1.07 2.96
C GLY A 146 2.66 0.29 2.96
N TYR A 147 1.54 1.01 3.08
CA TYR A 147 0.21 0.42 3.10
C TYR A 147 -0.19 -0.12 1.73
N ARG A 148 -0.93 -1.23 1.71
CA ARG A 148 -1.54 -1.74 0.48
C ARG A 148 -2.67 -0.82 0.03
N ALA A 149 -2.79 -0.52 -1.26
CA ALA A 149 -3.99 0.09 -1.81
C ALA A 149 -4.79 -0.91 -2.67
N ASP A 150 -5.83 -1.52 -2.11
CA ASP A 150 -6.87 -2.13 -2.94
C ASP A 150 -7.86 -1.07 -3.45
N ASP A 151 -8.92 -1.49 -4.12
CA ASP A 151 -9.98 -0.62 -4.63
C ASP A 151 -10.61 0.25 -3.51
N SER A 152 -10.63 -0.24 -2.27
CA SER A 152 -11.19 0.49 -1.13
C SER A 152 -10.35 1.72 -0.80
N TYR A 153 -9.03 1.62 -0.87
CA TYR A 153 -8.11 2.70 -0.53
C TYR A 153 -8.16 3.84 -1.54
N PHE A 154 -8.43 3.52 -2.79
CA PHE A 154 -8.67 4.54 -3.81
C PHE A 154 -9.90 5.39 -3.47
N ALA A 155 -10.98 4.78 -2.96
CA ALA A 155 -12.14 5.51 -2.48
C ALA A 155 -11.82 6.38 -1.25
N TYR A 156 -10.89 5.98 -0.39
CA TYR A 156 -10.46 6.78 0.77
C TYR A 156 -9.66 8.00 0.32
N ALA A 157 -8.71 7.80 -0.61
CA ALA A 157 -7.92 8.89 -1.18
C ALA A 157 -8.81 9.89 -1.93
N GLU A 158 -9.74 9.42 -2.78
CA GLU A 158 -10.72 10.28 -3.46
C GLU A 158 -11.58 11.07 -2.47
N ALA A 159 -12.08 10.41 -1.43
CA ALA A 159 -12.89 11.06 -0.40
C ALA A 159 -12.08 12.13 0.35
N PHE A 160 -10.80 11.91 0.61
CA PHE A 160 -9.95 12.90 1.27
C PHE A 160 -9.71 14.12 0.37
N VAL A 161 -9.27 13.92 -0.88
CA VAL A 161 -8.95 15.04 -1.78
C VAL A 161 -10.17 15.81 -2.27
N SER A 162 -11.36 15.21 -2.18
CA SER A 162 -12.63 15.91 -2.38
C SER A 162 -13.14 16.65 -1.15
N GLY A 163 -12.46 16.55 -0.01
CA GLY A 163 -12.88 17.14 1.27
C GLY A 163 -14.05 16.41 1.95
N THR A 164 -14.40 15.21 1.49
CA THR A 164 -15.50 14.39 2.04
C THR A 164 -15.15 13.77 3.40
N ILE A 165 -13.87 13.45 3.62
CA ILE A 165 -13.39 12.92 4.91
C ILE A 165 -12.25 13.78 5.47
N TYR A 166 -12.17 13.79 6.79
CA TYR A 166 -11.04 14.39 7.50
C TYR A 166 -9.81 13.48 7.49
N LYS A 167 -8.62 14.06 7.72
CA LYS A 167 -7.36 13.32 7.83
C LYS A 167 -7.41 12.23 8.90
N ASP A 168 -8.01 12.51 10.06
CA ASP A 168 -8.15 11.51 11.14
C ASP A 168 -8.97 10.29 10.71
N THR A 169 -9.96 10.50 9.84
CA THR A 169 -10.85 9.47 9.31
C THR A 169 -10.13 8.65 8.24
N LEU A 170 -9.35 9.31 7.40
CA LEU A 170 -8.45 8.67 6.45
C LEU A 170 -7.43 7.77 7.17
N GLU A 171 -6.74 8.28 8.19
CA GLU A 171 -5.74 7.51 8.96
C GLU A 171 -6.36 6.28 9.64
N LYS A 172 -7.59 6.38 10.15
CA LYS A 172 -8.32 5.22 10.67
C LYS A 172 -8.66 4.25 9.53
N ALA A 173 -9.10 4.74 8.39
CA ALA A 173 -9.47 3.93 7.22
C ALA A 173 -8.28 3.11 6.68
N LEU A 174 -7.06 3.67 6.67
CA LEU A 174 -5.82 3.00 6.25
C LEU A 174 -5.44 1.78 7.11
N ARG A 175 -6.15 1.52 8.21
CA ARG A 175 -5.91 0.38 9.09
C ARG A 175 -7.11 -0.56 9.17
N THR A 176 -8.16 -0.28 8.40
CA THR A 176 -9.32 -1.16 8.34
C THR A 176 -8.98 -2.46 7.59
N GLY A 177 -9.58 -3.56 8.03
CA GLY A 177 -9.45 -4.87 7.41
C GLY A 177 -8.10 -5.55 7.49
N GLU A 178 -7.14 -5.00 8.25
CA GLU A 178 -5.80 -5.59 8.46
C GLU A 178 -5.13 -5.98 7.13
N LEU A 179 -5.19 -5.07 6.16
CA LEU A 179 -4.75 -5.34 4.78
C LEU A 179 -3.23 -5.49 4.63
N GLY A 180 -2.51 -5.17 5.71
CA GLY A 180 -1.09 -5.43 5.90
C GLY A 180 -0.17 -4.43 5.20
N ILE A 181 1.12 -4.55 5.53
CA ILE A 181 2.20 -3.82 4.87
C ILE A 181 2.62 -4.54 3.58
N GLN A 182 3.03 -3.74 2.61
CA GLN A 182 3.55 -4.18 1.33
C GLN A 182 5.04 -3.86 1.26
N VAL A 183 5.82 -4.78 0.69
CA VAL A 183 7.22 -4.56 0.33
C VAL A 183 7.27 -4.52 -1.20
N PHE A 184 7.38 -3.31 -1.75
CA PHE A 184 7.42 -3.04 -3.18
C PHE A 184 8.86 -2.99 -3.67
N ILE A 185 9.21 -3.89 -4.59
CA ILE A 185 10.53 -3.99 -5.21
C ILE A 185 10.51 -3.18 -6.50
N LYS A 186 11.33 -2.12 -6.54
CA LYS A 186 11.26 -1.10 -7.59
C LYS A 186 12.43 -1.18 -8.56
N SER A 187 13.67 -1.15 -8.07
CA SER A 187 14.85 -0.99 -8.92
C SER A 187 15.39 -2.33 -9.44
N GLU A 188 16.05 -2.30 -10.59
CA GLU A 188 16.75 -3.47 -11.14
C GLU A 188 17.74 -4.07 -10.12
N LYS A 189 18.43 -3.21 -9.35
CA LYS A 189 19.31 -3.62 -8.25
C LYS A 189 18.58 -4.44 -7.20
N ALA A 190 17.37 -4.03 -6.80
CA ALA A 190 16.57 -4.77 -5.82
C ALA A 190 16.05 -6.11 -6.39
N PHE A 191 15.66 -6.15 -7.66
CA PHE A 191 15.31 -7.39 -8.34
C PHE A 191 16.49 -8.39 -8.37
N GLY A 192 17.71 -7.89 -8.58
CA GLY A 192 18.94 -8.70 -8.50
C GLY A 192 19.29 -9.23 -7.10
N ARG A 193 18.57 -8.80 -6.06
CA ARG A 193 18.73 -9.29 -4.66
C ARG A 193 17.63 -10.28 -4.24
N LEU A 194 16.71 -10.64 -5.14
CA LEU A 194 15.67 -11.64 -4.89
C LEU A 194 16.17 -13.04 -5.17
N THR A 195 16.00 -13.94 -4.19
CA THR A 195 16.17 -15.38 -4.36
C THR A 195 14.83 -16.07 -4.19
N LYS A 196 14.34 -16.73 -5.24
CA LYS A 196 13.11 -17.54 -5.15
C LYS A 196 13.41 -18.82 -4.38
N VAL A 197 12.71 -19.04 -3.27
CA VAL A 197 12.98 -20.16 -2.35
C VAL A 197 12.03 -21.32 -2.59
N GLU A 198 10.72 -21.05 -2.62
CA GLU A 198 9.70 -22.09 -2.73
C GLU A 198 8.47 -21.58 -3.49
N VAL A 199 7.72 -22.53 -4.07
CA VAL A 199 6.37 -22.32 -4.59
C VAL A 199 5.48 -23.41 -4.02
N ASN A 200 4.37 -23.01 -3.41
CA ASN A 200 3.41 -23.95 -2.85
C ASN A 200 2.00 -23.64 -3.38
N GLU A 201 1.24 -24.67 -3.74
CA GLU A 201 -0.18 -24.53 -4.04
C GLU A 201 -0.93 -24.10 -2.77
N VAL A 202 -1.78 -23.08 -2.89
CA VAL A 202 -2.58 -22.54 -1.78
C VAL A 202 -3.91 -23.28 -1.73
N PRO A 203 -4.28 -23.90 -0.59
CA PRO A 203 -5.53 -24.65 -0.48
C PRO A 203 -6.78 -23.79 -0.75
N ASP A 204 -7.81 -24.42 -1.28
CA ASP A 204 -9.11 -23.78 -1.59
C ASP A 204 -9.79 -23.10 -0.39
N LYS A 205 -9.43 -23.46 0.85
CA LYS A 205 -9.99 -22.82 2.06
C LYS A 205 -9.71 -21.31 2.14
N TYR A 206 -8.67 -20.81 1.45
CA TYR A 206 -8.36 -19.38 1.37
C TYR A 206 -9.17 -18.65 0.28
N ARG A 207 -9.88 -19.40 -0.57
CA ARG A 207 -10.67 -18.82 -1.65
C ARG A 207 -11.74 -17.88 -1.09
N GLY A 208 -11.80 -16.68 -1.65
CA GLY A 208 -12.75 -15.64 -1.25
C GLY A 208 -12.35 -14.84 -0.01
N PHE A 209 -11.30 -15.21 0.74
CA PHE A 209 -10.83 -14.41 1.89
C PHE A 209 -10.37 -13.01 1.46
N PHE A 210 -9.69 -12.91 0.31
CA PHE A 210 -9.33 -11.62 -0.29
C PHE A 210 -10.54 -10.68 -0.45
N VAL A 211 -11.62 -11.19 -1.04
CA VAL A 211 -12.85 -10.41 -1.28
C VAL A 211 -13.55 -10.10 0.03
N LYS A 212 -13.63 -11.06 0.97
CA LYS A 212 -14.24 -10.83 2.29
C LYS A 212 -13.49 -9.76 3.08
N ARG A 213 -12.16 -9.75 3.01
CA ARG A 213 -11.32 -8.76 3.70
C ARG A 213 -11.52 -7.36 3.13
N ASP A 214 -11.52 -7.24 1.80
CA ASP A 214 -11.83 -5.97 1.11
C ASP A 214 -13.26 -5.48 1.43
N GLN A 215 -14.26 -6.36 1.40
CA GLN A 215 -15.63 -6.03 1.82
C GLN A 215 -15.70 -5.55 3.28
N TYR A 216 -14.99 -6.21 4.19
CA TYR A 216 -14.93 -5.82 5.58
C TYR A 216 -14.25 -4.45 5.76
N ALA A 217 -13.15 -4.17 5.06
CA ALA A 217 -12.51 -2.85 5.06
C ALA A 217 -13.46 -1.75 4.57
N ARG A 218 -14.22 -1.99 3.49
CA ARG A 218 -15.26 -1.06 2.99
C ARG A 218 -16.35 -0.79 4.01
N GLN A 219 -16.82 -1.83 4.71
CA GLN A 219 -17.85 -1.68 5.74
C GLN A 219 -17.33 -0.83 6.91
N GLN A 220 -16.13 -1.12 7.42
CA GLN A 220 -15.51 -0.33 8.49
C GLN A 220 -15.30 1.12 8.06
N TYR A 221 -14.80 1.36 6.85
CA TYR A 221 -14.66 2.70 6.30
C TYR A 221 -15.99 3.45 6.23
N ASN A 222 -17.05 2.81 5.74
CA ASN A 222 -18.36 3.46 5.67
C ASN A 222 -18.87 3.87 7.06
N THR A 223 -18.67 3.03 8.08
CA THR A 223 -18.97 3.38 9.47
C THR A 223 -18.14 4.57 9.95
N LEU A 224 -16.83 4.59 9.68
CA LEU A 224 -15.94 5.71 10.04
C LEU A 224 -16.37 7.01 9.35
N ARG A 225 -16.66 6.96 8.05
CA ARG A 225 -17.06 8.12 7.24
C ARG A 225 -18.37 8.73 7.73
N VAL A 226 -19.36 7.92 8.09
CA VAL A 226 -20.65 8.41 8.61
C VAL A 226 -20.49 8.98 10.02
N ASN A 227 -19.64 8.38 10.85
CA ASN A 227 -19.46 8.74 12.25
C ASN A 227 -18.28 9.69 12.52
N GLN A 228 -17.71 10.32 11.49
CA GLN A 228 -16.55 11.19 11.66
C GLN A 228 -16.83 12.48 12.45
N GLY A 229 -18.10 12.86 12.64
CA GLY A 229 -18.49 14.03 13.44
C GLY A 229 -18.16 15.38 12.81
N GLY A 230 -18.17 16.44 13.63
CA GLY A 230 -17.98 17.83 13.18
C GLY A 230 -16.53 18.21 12.86
N ARG A 231 -16.34 19.37 12.24
CA ARG A 231 -15.04 19.88 11.77
C ARG A 231 -14.08 20.34 12.88
N ALA A 232 -14.57 20.63 14.09
CA ALA A 232 -13.76 21.26 15.14
C ALA A 232 -12.47 20.46 15.43
N GLY A 233 -11.32 21.11 15.22
CA GLY A 233 -9.99 20.51 15.44
C GLY A 233 -9.54 19.49 14.39
N LYS A 234 -10.24 19.38 13.25
CA LYS A 234 -9.93 18.39 12.20
C LYS A 234 -9.37 19.04 10.95
N GLN A 235 -8.47 18.30 10.30
CA GLN A 235 -7.86 18.69 9.03
C GLN A 235 -8.59 18.05 7.86
N THR A 236 -8.72 18.80 6.77
CA THR A 236 -9.26 18.45 5.46
C THR A 236 -8.19 18.64 4.40
N ILE A 237 -8.46 18.30 3.13
CA ILE A 237 -7.54 18.61 2.03
C ILE A 237 -7.12 20.09 1.97
N TYR A 238 -7.99 21.02 2.36
CA TYR A 238 -7.71 22.47 2.37
C TYR A 238 -6.62 22.91 3.34
N ASP A 239 -6.24 22.05 4.28
CA ASP A 239 -5.12 22.30 5.20
C ASP A 239 -3.78 21.83 4.60
N PHE A 240 -3.81 21.22 3.40
CA PHE A 240 -2.66 20.63 2.71
C PHE A 240 -2.49 21.17 1.28
N VAL A 241 -3.36 22.07 0.81
CA VAL A 241 -3.27 22.72 -0.51
C VAL A 241 -3.17 24.23 -0.36
#